data_AF-A0A0L6U6B6-F1
#
_entry.id   AF-A0A0L6U6B6-F1
#
_cell.length_a   1.000
_cell.length_b   1.000
_cell.length_c   1.000
_cell.angle_alpha   90.00
_cell.angle_beta   90.00
_cell.angle_gamma   90.00
#
_symmetry.space_group_name_H-M   'P 1'
#
loop_
_entity.id
_entity.type
_entity.pdbx_description
1 polymer ?
#
loop_
_entity_poly.entity_id
_entity_poly.type
_entity_poly.pdbx_seq_one_letter_code
_entity_poly.pdbx_strand_id
1 'polypeptide(L)'
;MAGCWQLVPSLLIVCLAVTLIQPAMVSFLSRYTGGISSLLQLTQQQQPPMITSAYQQASRLKTTIGFILGPLLISSPFSSRSRYYLRMVAYVIGLTIGSLTGVIAGLIVPLVRPSWRKNIQWLVARTFYNLVSPVIGWEFIVEGEEFLEPCYRGESHVLLGNHQSVIDILYLGRIFPKTCVVMAKKELKYTPLLGQYMALSRAVFVDRHNRATALETFQKVAQDMKKHGLNLFIFPEGTRSNTTKPSLLPFKKGAFHLSVQSKLPIIPIVCENYSSIYRSKIPIFERGRLVLKVLKPIHPLPGQSPEELLNVVREQMLVALVELSQRPHSVSSRCSASD
;
A
#
# COMPACT_ATOMS: atom_id res chain seq x y z
N MET A 1 8.92 44.81 -26.27
CA MET A 1 9.09 44.35 -24.87
C MET A 1 7.76 43.79 -24.38
N ALA A 2 7.52 42.50 -24.60
CA ALA A 2 6.33 41.81 -24.13
C ALA A 2 6.71 40.35 -23.87
N GLY A 3 6.68 39.94 -22.60
CA GLY A 3 7.00 38.55 -22.22
C GLY A 3 7.43 38.45 -20.76
N CYS A 4 6.47 38.48 -19.82
CA CYS A 4 6.69 37.95 -18.47
C CYS A 4 5.38 37.78 -17.66
N TRP A 5 4.31 37.17 -18.21
CA TRP A 5 3.08 36.96 -17.42
C TRP A 5 2.33 35.63 -17.67
N GLN A 6 2.98 34.59 -18.22
CA GLN A 6 2.31 33.29 -18.47
C GLN A 6 2.79 32.11 -17.60
N LEU A 7 3.56 32.34 -16.53
CA LEU A 7 4.07 31.23 -15.68
C LEU A 7 3.56 31.21 -14.23
N VAL A 8 2.72 32.16 -13.83
CA VAL A 8 2.26 32.27 -12.43
C VAL A 8 1.19 31.23 -12.02
N PRO A 9 0.24 30.79 -12.87
CA PRO A 9 -0.77 29.79 -12.45
C PRO A 9 -0.17 28.40 -12.18
N SER A 10 0.90 28.04 -12.89
CA SER A 10 1.57 26.73 -12.79
C SER A 10 2.34 26.58 -11.47
N LEU A 11 2.97 27.66 -11.00
CA LEU A 11 3.70 27.69 -9.73
C LEU A 11 2.77 27.69 -8.52
N LEU A 12 1.57 28.28 -8.61
CA LEU A 12 0.59 28.21 -7.52
C LEU A 12 0.01 26.80 -7.33
N ILE A 13 -0.22 26.06 -8.43
CA ILE A 13 -0.69 24.66 -8.37
C ILE A 13 0.41 23.74 -7.83
N VAL A 14 1.67 23.99 -8.18
CA VAL A 14 2.83 23.29 -7.61
C VAL A 14 3.01 23.65 -6.13
N CYS A 15 2.85 24.91 -5.72
CA CYS A 15 2.89 25.33 -4.32
C CYS A 15 1.71 24.78 -3.49
N LEU A 16 0.51 24.64 -4.07
CA LEU A 16 -0.64 24.00 -3.43
C LEU A 16 -0.46 22.48 -3.30
N ALA A 17 0.14 21.83 -4.30
CA ALA A 17 0.53 20.42 -4.21
C ALA A 17 1.64 20.20 -3.16
N VAL A 18 2.61 21.12 -3.08
CA VAL A 18 3.72 21.09 -2.12
C VAL A 18 3.26 21.37 -0.68
N THR A 19 2.27 22.25 -0.47
CA THR A 19 1.71 22.54 0.86
C THR A 19 0.84 21.40 1.40
N LEU A 20 0.16 20.61 0.54
CA LEU A 20 -0.55 19.39 0.96
C LEU A 20 0.39 18.22 1.30
N ILE A 21 1.64 18.25 0.83
CA ILE A 21 2.69 17.24 1.07
C ILE A 21 3.46 17.50 2.40
N GLN A 22 3.25 18.63 3.08
CA GLN A 22 4.26 19.18 3.97
C GLN A 22 4.57 18.48 5.31
N PRO A 23 3.70 17.77 6.05
CA PRO A 23 4.14 17.28 7.37
C PRO A 23 5.21 16.18 7.30
N ALA A 24 5.12 15.31 6.29
CA ALA A 24 6.10 14.25 6.06
C ALA A 24 7.38 14.78 5.40
N MET A 25 7.27 15.75 4.48
CA MET A 25 8.42 16.35 3.79
C MET A 25 9.20 17.34 4.68
N VAL A 26 8.54 18.09 5.57
CA VAL A 26 9.18 18.95 6.58
C VAL A 26 9.82 18.12 7.69
N SER A 27 9.15 17.05 8.15
CA SER A 27 9.79 16.06 9.04
C SER A 27 10.94 15.31 8.37
N PHE A 28 10.99 15.27 7.04
CA PHE A 28 12.06 14.65 6.24
C PHE A 28 13.25 15.61 6.06
N LEU A 29 13.01 16.91 5.88
CA LEU A 29 14.08 17.92 5.77
C LEU A 29 14.75 18.22 7.13
N SER A 30 13.97 18.31 8.21
CA SER A 30 14.48 18.61 9.57
C SER A 30 15.38 17.52 10.17
N ARG A 31 15.28 16.27 9.72
CA ARG A 31 16.11 15.16 10.21
C ARG A 31 17.41 14.94 9.43
N TYR A 32 17.68 15.70 8.35
CA TYR A 32 18.74 15.36 7.40
C TYR A 32 19.81 16.44 7.13
N THR A 33 19.67 17.67 7.62
CA THR A 33 20.78 18.65 7.62
C THR A 33 21.59 18.53 8.92
N GLY A 34 22.47 17.51 8.97
CA GLY A 34 23.38 17.23 10.09
C GLY A 34 24.48 18.28 10.33
N GLY A 35 24.18 19.56 10.14
CA GLY A 35 25.09 20.68 10.39
C GLY A 35 24.38 21.95 10.90
N ILE A 36 23.07 21.87 11.19
CA ILE A 36 22.31 23.00 11.73
C ILE A 36 21.86 22.71 13.17
N SER A 37 22.41 21.73 13.89
CA SER A 37 22.04 21.55 15.32
C SER A 37 22.43 22.76 16.16
N SER A 38 23.59 23.37 15.88
CA SER A 38 24.09 24.58 16.55
C SER A 38 23.38 25.86 16.08
N LEU A 39 22.98 25.94 14.81
CA LEU A 39 22.18 27.06 14.27
C LEU A 39 20.68 26.94 14.58
N LEU A 40 20.15 25.72 14.76
CA LEU A 40 18.79 25.44 15.23
C LEU A 40 18.64 25.67 16.73
N GLN A 41 19.68 25.46 17.54
CA GLN A 41 19.66 25.88 18.94
C GLN A 41 19.64 27.41 19.05
N LEU A 42 20.43 28.12 18.23
CA LEU A 42 20.42 29.58 18.18
C LEU A 42 19.12 30.17 17.60
N THR A 43 18.41 29.44 16.72
CA THR A 43 17.11 29.89 16.16
C THR A 43 15.88 29.37 16.91
N GLN A 44 15.95 28.23 17.62
CA GLN A 44 14.87 27.76 18.51
C GLN A 44 14.73 28.62 19.76
N GLN A 45 15.80 29.29 20.20
CA GLN A 45 15.72 30.23 21.31
C GLN A 45 15.05 31.57 20.92
N GLN A 46 14.72 31.78 19.63
CA GLN A 46 14.13 33.03 19.13
C GLN A 46 12.92 32.87 18.16
N GLN A 47 12.36 31.67 17.95
CA GLN A 47 11.17 31.56 17.08
C GLN A 47 9.88 31.98 17.82
N PRO A 48 9.13 32.97 17.31
CA PRO A 48 7.92 33.44 17.97
C PRO A 48 6.81 32.37 17.95
N PRO A 49 5.88 32.38 18.93
CA PRO A 49 4.86 31.35 19.17
C PRO A 49 3.88 31.08 18.01
N MET A 50 3.99 31.76 16.86
CA MET A 50 3.15 31.56 15.68
C MET A 50 3.43 30.26 14.91
N ILE A 51 4.68 29.78 14.82
CA ILE A 51 5.03 28.66 13.91
C ILE A 51 4.56 27.29 14.45
N THR A 52 4.62 27.09 15.77
CA THR A 52 4.04 25.92 16.45
C THR A 52 2.52 25.90 16.32
N SER A 53 1.88 27.08 16.37
CA SER A 53 0.43 27.20 16.15
C SER A 53 0.04 26.76 14.74
N ALA A 54 0.81 27.11 13.71
CA ALA A 54 0.54 26.76 12.32
C ALA A 54 0.65 25.24 12.05
N TYR A 55 1.59 24.55 12.70
CA TYR A 55 1.74 23.09 12.58
C TYR A 55 0.61 22.33 13.29
N GLN A 56 0.25 22.78 14.50
CA GLN A 56 -0.90 22.25 15.24
C GLN A 56 -2.21 22.56 14.51
N GLN A 57 -2.31 23.74 13.87
CA GLN A 57 -3.42 24.15 13.02
C GLN A 57 -3.49 23.34 11.73
N ALA A 58 -2.37 22.96 11.10
CA ALA A 58 -2.36 22.06 9.95
C ALA A 58 -2.76 20.60 10.30
N SER A 59 -2.37 20.11 11.50
CA SER A 59 -2.83 18.81 12.01
C SER A 59 -4.33 18.82 12.36
N ARG A 60 -4.81 19.93 12.92
CA ARG A 60 -6.23 20.21 13.15
C ARG A 60 -6.98 20.39 11.84
N LEU A 61 -6.38 20.99 10.80
CA LEU A 61 -6.99 21.18 9.48
C LEU A 61 -7.14 19.85 8.71
N LYS A 62 -6.23 18.88 8.92
CA LYS A 62 -6.37 17.51 8.41
C LYS A 62 -7.54 16.77 9.06
N THR A 63 -7.78 17.02 10.34
CA THR A 63 -8.99 16.55 11.02
C THR A 63 -10.18 17.34 10.46
N THR A 64 -10.17 18.66 10.45
CA THR A 64 -11.28 19.51 10.00
C THR A 64 -11.72 19.29 8.54
N ILE A 65 -10.81 19.11 7.56
CA ILE A 65 -11.21 18.86 6.16
C ILE A 65 -11.84 17.46 6.00
N GLY A 66 -11.28 16.44 6.67
CA GLY A 66 -11.90 15.11 6.74
C GLY A 66 -13.22 15.09 7.54
N PHE A 67 -13.40 16.03 8.46
CA PHE A 67 -14.60 16.20 9.29
C PHE A 67 -15.62 17.20 8.71
N ILE A 68 -15.33 17.95 7.64
CA ILE A 68 -16.30 18.87 7.00
C ILE A 68 -16.75 18.32 5.63
N LEU A 69 -15.81 17.97 4.74
CA LEU A 69 -16.13 17.38 3.44
C LEU A 69 -16.51 15.90 3.54
N GLY A 70 -15.96 15.22 4.54
CA GLY A 70 -16.30 13.84 4.84
C GLY A 70 -17.79 13.71 5.14
N PRO A 71 -18.31 14.26 6.26
CA PRO A 71 -19.72 14.14 6.67
C PRO A 71 -20.73 14.49 5.58
N LEU A 72 -20.50 15.50 4.74
CA LEU A 72 -21.42 15.86 3.66
C LEU A 72 -21.60 14.77 2.58
N LEU A 73 -20.57 13.99 2.28
CA LEU A 73 -20.64 12.80 1.41
C LEU A 73 -21.01 11.52 2.16
N ILE A 74 -20.97 11.56 3.50
CA ILE A 74 -20.94 10.43 4.42
C ILE A 74 -22.25 10.22 5.19
N SER A 75 -23.02 11.29 5.44
CA SER A 75 -24.33 11.27 6.13
C SER A 75 -25.52 11.65 5.24
N SER A 76 -25.26 12.06 3.99
CA SER A 76 -25.89 11.40 2.86
C SER A 76 -27.28 10.75 3.00
N PRO A 77 -28.46 11.40 2.95
CA PRO A 77 -29.74 10.69 2.72
C PRO A 77 -29.80 9.98 1.35
N PHE A 78 -28.70 9.98 0.59
CA PHE A 78 -28.58 9.33 -0.70
C PHE A 78 -28.70 7.81 -0.59
N SER A 79 -29.26 7.24 -1.66
CA SER A 79 -29.34 5.80 -1.89
C SER A 79 -27.98 5.09 -1.71
N SER A 80 -28.02 3.80 -1.37
CA SER A 80 -26.82 2.94 -1.29
C SER A 80 -25.95 3.01 -2.55
N ARG A 81 -26.59 3.13 -3.73
CA ARG A 81 -25.90 3.28 -5.02
C ARG A 81 -25.09 4.57 -5.09
N SER A 82 -25.65 5.70 -4.68
CA SER A 82 -24.93 6.98 -4.71
C SER A 82 -23.70 6.95 -3.80
N ARG A 83 -23.83 6.40 -2.58
CA ARG A 83 -22.70 6.25 -1.66
C ARG A 83 -21.60 5.37 -2.25
N TYR A 84 -21.99 4.27 -2.91
CA TYR A 84 -21.05 3.42 -3.64
C TYR A 84 -20.24 4.21 -4.66
N TYR A 85 -20.89 4.94 -5.56
CA TYR A 85 -20.21 5.70 -6.61
C TYR A 85 -19.34 6.83 -6.04
N LEU A 86 -19.80 7.54 -5.01
CA LEU A 86 -19.02 8.58 -4.35
C LEU A 86 -17.72 8.02 -3.74
N ARG A 87 -17.80 6.88 -3.04
CA ARG A 87 -16.62 6.22 -2.47
C ARG A 87 -15.70 5.66 -3.55
N MET A 88 -16.26 5.11 -4.63
CA MET A 88 -15.48 4.67 -5.78
C MET A 88 -14.76 5.83 -6.48
N VAL A 89 -15.42 6.99 -6.65
CA VAL A 89 -14.79 8.19 -7.20
C VAL A 89 -13.66 8.67 -6.30
N ALA A 90 -13.88 8.75 -4.98
CA ALA A 90 -12.83 9.09 -4.03
C ALA A 90 -11.65 8.10 -4.08
N TYR A 91 -11.93 6.80 -4.20
CA TYR A 91 -10.94 5.75 -4.35
C TYR A 91 -10.09 5.93 -5.62
N VAL A 92 -10.73 6.19 -6.77
CA VAL A 92 -10.04 6.41 -8.05
C VAL A 92 -9.24 7.72 -8.04
N ILE A 93 -9.77 8.80 -7.47
CA ILE A 93 -9.03 10.06 -7.27
C ILE A 93 -7.78 9.81 -6.43
N GLY A 94 -7.93 9.06 -5.33
CA GLY A 94 -6.80 8.67 -4.49
C GLY A 94 -5.74 7.85 -5.24
N LEU A 95 -6.15 6.90 -6.07
CA LEU A 95 -5.23 6.11 -6.90
C LEU A 95 -4.46 7.00 -7.89
N THR A 96 -5.14 7.97 -8.49
CA THR A 96 -4.54 8.94 -9.41
C THR A 96 -3.53 9.83 -8.69
N ILE A 97 -3.89 10.38 -7.53
CA ILE A 97 -2.98 11.20 -6.70
C ILE A 97 -1.77 10.38 -6.24
N GLY A 98 -1.98 9.14 -5.80
CA GLY A 98 -0.90 8.23 -5.40
C GLY A 98 0.04 7.91 -6.57
N SER A 99 -0.51 7.60 -7.74
CA SER A 99 0.27 7.32 -8.95
C SER A 99 1.06 8.56 -9.41
N LEU A 100 0.44 9.74 -9.40
CA LEU A 100 1.11 11.00 -9.72
C LEU A 100 2.25 11.30 -8.74
N THR A 101 2.01 11.15 -7.45
CA THR A 101 3.05 11.25 -6.40
C THR A 101 4.20 10.28 -6.69
N GLY A 102 3.87 9.05 -7.10
CA GLY A 102 4.83 8.03 -7.47
C GLY A 102 5.67 8.38 -8.70
N VAL A 103 5.08 8.99 -9.73
CA VAL A 103 5.80 9.48 -10.91
C VAL A 103 6.74 10.61 -10.53
N ILE A 104 6.26 11.60 -9.79
CA ILE A 104 7.06 12.75 -9.34
C ILE A 104 8.23 12.27 -8.47
N ALA A 105 7.96 11.45 -7.45
CA ALA A 105 8.99 10.86 -6.61
C ALA A 105 9.95 9.97 -7.42
N GLY A 106 9.44 9.21 -8.39
CA GLY A 106 10.20 8.38 -9.32
C GLY A 106 11.23 9.13 -10.16
N LEU A 107 10.94 10.38 -10.51
CA LEU A 107 11.83 11.26 -11.27
C LEU A 107 12.80 12.03 -10.37
N ILE A 108 12.32 12.55 -9.23
CA ILE A 108 13.11 13.45 -8.37
C ILE A 108 14.02 12.69 -7.40
N VAL A 109 13.50 11.66 -6.73
CA VAL A 109 14.23 10.94 -5.67
C VAL A 109 15.55 10.35 -6.17
N PRO A 110 15.62 9.70 -7.34
CA PRO A 110 16.89 9.13 -7.80
C PRO A 110 17.97 10.19 -8.05
N LEU A 111 17.60 11.44 -8.34
CA LEU A 111 18.54 12.54 -8.58
C LEU A 111 19.06 13.15 -7.28
N VAL A 112 18.18 13.30 -6.28
CA VAL A 112 18.52 13.96 -5.01
C VAL A 112 19.05 12.96 -3.98
N ARG A 113 18.48 11.75 -3.94
CA ARG A 113 18.79 10.72 -2.94
C ARG A 113 18.61 9.31 -3.48
N PRO A 114 19.55 8.80 -4.29
CA PRO A 114 19.46 7.50 -4.98
C PRO A 114 19.09 6.33 -4.05
N SER A 115 19.66 6.30 -2.83
CA SER A 115 19.42 5.24 -1.84
C SER A 115 17.98 5.17 -1.34
N TRP A 116 17.20 6.25 -1.48
CA TRP A 116 15.81 6.31 -1.04
C TRP A 116 14.82 5.80 -2.11
N ARG A 117 15.27 5.56 -3.35
CA ARG A 117 14.43 5.07 -4.44
C ARG A 117 13.64 3.80 -4.06
N LYS A 118 14.22 2.94 -3.22
CA LYS A 118 13.58 1.71 -2.72
C LYS A 118 12.34 1.95 -1.83
N ASN A 119 12.12 3.18 -1.36
CA ASN A 119 10.99 3.53 -0.50
C ASN A 119 9.85 4.24 -1.24
N ILE A 120 9.96 4.45 -2.55
CA ILE A 120 8.93 5.18 -3.32
C ILE A 120 7.58 4.45 -3.27
N GLN A 121 7.57 3.12 -3.41
CA GLN A 121 6.32 2.36 -3.30
C GLN A 121 5.69 2.46 -1.91
N TRP A 122 6.51 2.43 -0.85
CA TRP A 122 6.05 2.69 0.51
C TRP A 122 5.44 4.08 0.67
N LEU A 123 6.10 5.12 0.14
CA LEU A 123 5.58 6.48 0.16
C LEU A 123 4.20 6.54 -0.50
N VAL A 124 4.07 6.01 -1.71
CA VAL A 124 2.80 6.01 -2.46
C VAL A 124 1.73 5.22 -1.74
N ALA A 125 2.07 4.02 -1.23
CA ALA A 125 1.16 3.17 -0.47
C ALA A 125 0.61 3.90 0.78
N ARG A 126 1.48 4.58 1.53
CA ARG A 126 1.08 5.35 2.73
C ARG A 126 0.29 6.61 2.39
N THR A 127 0.68 7.33 1.34
CA THR A 127 -0.09 8.49 0.85
C THR A 127 -1.49 8.08 0.43
N PHE A 128 -1.61 7.00 -0.35
CA PHE A 128 -2.89 6.47 -0.78
C PHE A 128 -3.76 6.05 0.41
N TYR A 129 -3.21 5.27 1.34
CA TYR A 129 -3.92 4.83 2.55
C TYR A 129 -4.43 6.02 3.38
N ASN A 130 -3.54 6.96 3.73
CA ASN A 130 -3.88 8.09 4.59
C ASN A 130 -4.89 9.05 3.94
N LEU A 131 -4.91 9.14 2.61
CA LEU A 131 -5.85 9.96 1.87
C LEU A 131 -7.23 9.30 1.74
N VAL A 132 -7.25 8.01 1.39
CA VAL A 132 -8.49 7.34 0.99
C VAL A 132 -9.21 6.68 2.16
N SER A 133 -8.48 6.07 3.09
CA SER A 133 -9.09 5.30 4.20
C SER A 133 -10.08 6.11 5.04
N PRO A 134 -9.78 7.38 5.43
CA PRO A 134 -10.73 8.19 6.19
C PRO A 134 -11.98 8.56 5.38
N VAL A 135 -11.83 8.80 4.08
CA VAL A 135 -12.92 9.22 3.18
C VAL A 135 -13.90 8.09 2.95
N ILE A 136 -13.39 6.89 2.67
CA ILE A 136 -14.24 5.70 2.46
C ILE A 136 -14.73 5.10 3.78
N GLY A 137 -14.12 5.48 4.91
CA GLY A 137 -14.43 4.98 6.25
C GLY A 137 -14.04 3.52 6.45
N TRP A 138 -12.85 3.16 5.95
CA TRP A 138 -12.23 1.85 6.20
C TRP A 138 -11.11 2.00 7.21
N GLU A 139 -10.96 1.01 8.07
CA GLU A 139 -9.89 0.92 9.04
C GLU A 139 -9.35 -0.51 9.04
N PHE A 140 -8.03 -0.66 9.10
CA PHE A 140 -7.41 -1.98 9.20
C PHE A 140 -6.67 -2.11 10.53
N ILE A 141 -7.10 -3.07 11.34
CA ILE A 141 -6.35 -3.56 12.49
C ILE A 141 -5.34 -4.58 12.00
N VAL A 142 -4.09 -4.48 12.45
CA VAL A 142 -3.04 -5.43 12.10
C VAL A 142 -2.72 -6.30 13.31
N GLU A 143 -2.87 -7.60 13.15
CA GLU A 143 -2.41 -8.63 14.09
C GLU A 143 -1.11 -9.24 13.58
N GLY A 144 -0.14 -9.49 14.44
CA GLY A 144 1.15 -10.06 14.05
C GLY A 144 2.09 -9.08 13.34
N GLU A 145 1.89 -7.77 13.50
CA GLU A 145 2.72 -6.73 12.85
C GLU A 145 4.21 -6.89 13.20
N GLU A 146 4.53 -7.47 14.37
CA GLU A 146 5.88 -7.81 14.81
C GLU A 146 6.63 -8.75 13.85
N PHE A 147 5.93 -9.58 13.05
CA PHE A 147 6.57 -10.44 12.06
C PHE A 147 7.10 -9.67 10.84
N LEU A 148 6.74 -8.38 10.70
CA LEU A 148 7.30 -7.49 9.68
C LEU A 148 8.56 -6.75 10.14
N GLU A 149 8.93 -6.82 11.43
CA GLU A 149 10.13 -6.15 11.97
C GLU A 149 11.43 -6.50 11.21
N PRO A 150 11.70 -7.76 10.85
CA PRO A 150 12.85 -8.11 10.01
C PRO A 150 12.89 -7.34 8.67
N CYS A 151 11.73 -7.12 8.04
CA CYS A 151 11.64 -6.35 6.79
C CYS A 151 12.11 -4.91 6.97
N TYR A 152 11.85 -4.29 8.14
CA TYR A 152 12.28 -2.93 8.44
C TYR A 152 13.77 -2.82 8.73
N ARG A 153 14.40 -3.91 9.16
CA ARG A 153 15.86 -4.01 9.36
C ARG A 153 16.65 -4.29 8.08
N GLY A 154 15.97 -4.42 6.95
CA GLY A 154 16.59 -4.65 5.64
C GLY A 154 16.80 -6.12 5.30
N GLU A 155 16.23 -7.04 6.07
CA GLU A 155 16.19 -8.46 5.76
C GLU A 155 15.15 -8.72 4.65
N SER A 156 15.52 -9.46 3.61
CA SER A 156 14.65 -9.72 2.45
C SER A 156 13.65 -10.83 2.71
N HIS A 157 12.37 -10.54 2.44
CA HIS A 157 11.25 -11.47 2.60
C HIS A 157 10.35 -11.49 1.37
N VAL A 158 9.69 -12.63 1.15
CA VAL A 158 8.58 -12.75 0.19
C VAL A 158 7.26 -12.62 0.95
N LEU A 159 6.56 -11.51 0.75
CA LEU A 159 5.28 -11.22 1.41
C LEU A 159 4.14 -11.72 0.53
N LEU A 160 3.24 -12.55 1.07
CA LEU A 160 2.12 -13.12 0.33
C LEU A 160 0.77 -12.66 0.87
N GLY A 161 -0.01 -11.96 0.04
CA GLY A 161 -1.36 -11.52 0.38
C GLY A 161 -2.45 -12.31 -0.34
N ASN A 162 -3.59 -12.59 0.29
CA ASN A 162 -4.77 -13.08 -0.42
C ASN A 162 -5.38 -11.96 -1.30
N HIS A 163 -5.85 -12.30 -2.50
CA HIS A 163 -6.33 -11.33 -3.50
C HIS A 163 -7.84 -11.43 -3.67
N GLN A 164 -8.56 -10.49 -3.09
CA GLN A 164 -10.02 -10.47 -3.07
C GLN A 164 -10.60 -9.50 -4.09
N SER A 165 -10.07 -8.27 -4.19
CA SER A 165 -10.63 -7.24 -5.08
C SER A 165 -9.65 -6.10 -5.37
N VAL A 166 -10.11 -5.02 -6.02
CA VAL A 166 -9.30 -3.82 -6.22
C VAL A 166 -8.95 -3.13 -4.90
N ILE A 167 -9.77 -3.28 -3.85
CA ILE A 167 -9.59 -2.66 -2.53
C ILE A 167 -8.36 -3.20 -1.81
N ASP A 168 -7.78 -4.31 -2.28
CA ASP A 168 -6.55 -4.87 -1.71
C ASP A 168 -5.38 -3.87 -1.75
N ILE A 169 -5.40 -2.91 -2.68
CA ILE A 169 -4.40 -1.83 -2.74
C ILE A 169 -4.46 -0.93 -1.49
N LEU A 170 -5.64 -0.76 -0.90
CA LEU A 170 -5.81 0.05 0.31
C LEU A 170 -5.20 -0.63 1.54
N TYR A 171 -5.46 -1.92 1.73
CA TYR A 171 -4.85 -2.64 2.85
C TYR A 171 -3.34 -2.79 2.62
N LEU A 172 -2.90 -3.00 1.37
CA LEU A 172 -1.49 -2.94 1.01
C LEU A 172 -0.92 -1.61 1.51
N GLY A 173 -1.60 -0.49 1.27
CA GLY A 173 -1.30 0.82 1.85
C GLY A 173 -1.01 0.84 3.37
N ARG A 174 -1.74 0.03 4.16
CA ARG A 174 -1.58 -0.09 5.62
C ARG A 174 -0.41 -0.99 6.04
N ILE A 175 -0.09 -2.05 5.32
CA ILE A 175 0.91 -3.05 5.75
C ILE A 175 2.20 -3.03 4.94
N PHE A 176 2.25 -2.30 3.82
CA PHE A 176 3.40 -2.31 2.94
C PHE A 176 4.64 -1.83 3.69
N PRO A 177 5.71 -2.64 3.79
CA PRO A 177 6.91 -2.24 4.50
C PRO A 177 7.75 -1.28 3.66
N LYS A 178 8.66 -0.55 4.33
CA LYS A 178 9.74 0.15 3.62
C LYS A 178 10.58 -0.87 2.86
N THR A 179 11.30 -0.39 1.84
CA THR A 179 12.12 -1.22 0.95
C THR A 179 11.38 -2.39 0.29
N CYS A 180 10.06 -2.33 0.15
CA CYS A 180 9.26 -3.35 -0.50
C CYS A 180 8.89 -2.94 -1.93
N VAL A 181 8.83 -3.91 -2.84
CA VAL A 181 8.34 -3.73 -4.21
C VAL A 181 7.20 -4.71 -4.50
N VAL A 182 6.23 -4.31 -5.31
CA VAL A 182 5.13 -5.18 -5.72
C VAL A 182 5.44 -5.95 -7.01
N MET A 183 4.95 -7.20 -7.08
CA MET A 183 4.87 -7.94 -8.33
C MET A 183 3.54 -7.67 -9.05
N ALA A 184 3.61 -7.37 -10.34
CA ALA A 184 2.50 -6.93 -11.16
C ALA A 184 2.41 -7.64 -12.50
N LYS A 185 1.22 -7.62 -13.11
CA LYS A 185 1.00 -8.12 -14.47
C LYS A 185 1.75 -7.22 -15.47
N LYS A 186 2.41 -7.79 -16.47
CA LYS A 186 3.18 -7.04 -17.49
C LYS A 186 2.38 -5.91 -18.15
N GLU A 187 1.09 -6.12 -18.37
CA GLU A 187 0.18 -5.18 -19.01
C GLU A 187 -0.07 -3.92 -18.18
N LEU A 188 0.07 -3.99 -16.85
CA LEU A 188 -0.06 -2.81 -15.99
C LEU A 188 1.03 -1.77 -16.24
N LYS A 189 2.14 -2.16 -16.88
CA LYS A 189 3.19 -1.23 -17.31
C LYS A 189 2.66 -0.14 -18.27
N TYR A 190 1.60 -0.43 -19.00
CA TYR A 190 1.02 0.47 -20.01
C TYR A 190 -0.16 1.28 -19.48
N THR A 191 -0.60 1.06 -18.24
CA THR A 191 -1.66 1.86 -17.64
C THR A 191 -1.15 3.30 -17.40
N PRO A 192 -1.85 4.34 -17.90
CA PRO A 192 -1.42 5.73 -17.69
C PRO A 192 -1.27 6.07 -16.20
N LEU A 193 -0.20 6.82 -15.88
CA LEU A 193 0.28 7.18 -14.55
C LEU A 193 0.74 5.98 -13.70
N LEU A 194 -0.11 4.97 -13.53
CA LEU A 194 0.17 3.80 -12.71
C LEU A 194 1.39 3.03 -13.24
N GLY A 195 1.42 2.73 -14.54
CA GLY A 195 2.51 1.99 -15.17
C GLY A 195 3.85 2.72 -15.10
N GLN A 196 3.85 4.04 -15.33
CA GLN A 196 5.03 4.88 -15.21
C GLN A 196 5.55 4.91 -13.76
N TYR A 197 4.67 5.12 -12.78
CA TYR A 197 5.04 5.05 -11.36
C TYR A 197 5.65 3.68 -11.02
N MET A 198 5.00 2.59 -11.41
CA MET A 198 5.45 1.23 -11.12
C MET A 198 6.82 0.96 -11.74
N ALA A 199 7.04 1.39 -12.98
CA ALA A 199 8.34 1.27 -13.65
C ALA A 199 9.44 2.11 -12.95
N LEU A 200 9.13 3.35 -12.56
CA LEU A 200 10.09 4.23 -11.87
C LEU A 200 10.42 3.74 -10.45
N SER A 201 9.49 3.03 -9.80
CA SER A 201 9.59 2.56 -8.41
C SER A 201 10.00 1.08 -8.25
N ARG A 202 10.64 0.49 -9.28
CA ARG A 202 11.21 -0.88 -9.25
C ARG A 202 10.17 -1.99 -9.08
N ALA A 203 8.92 -1.78 -9.51
CA ALA A 203 7.93 -2.86 -9.54
C ALA A 203 8.38 -3.99 -10.48
N VAL A 204 8.07 -5.22 -10.10
CA VAL A 204 8.43 -6.41 -10.87
C VAL A 204 7.28 -6.77 -11.80
N PHE A 205 7.48 -6.62 -13.10
CA PHE A 205 6.48 -6.99 -14.11
C PHE A 205 6.71 -8.43 -14.57
N VAL A 206 5.68 -9.27 -14.44
CA VAL A 206 5.74 -10.68 -14.84
C VAL A 206 4.75 -10.96 -15.96
N ASP A 207 5.24 -11.66 -16.98
CA ASP A 207 4.40 -12.29 -17.99
C ASP A 207 3.91 -13.65 -17.47
N ARG A 208 2.62 -13.74 -17.18
CA ARG A 208 2.03 -14.95 -16.57
C ARG A 208 1.68 -16.02 -17.61
N HIS A 209 1.75 -15.68 -18.90
CA HIS A 209 1.45 -16.60 -19.99
C HIS A 209 2.70 -17.37 -20.44
N ASN A 210 3.90 -16.87 -20.12
CA ASN A 210 5.16 -17.52 -20.46
C ASN A 210 5.91 -17.96 -19.19
N ARG A 211 5.91 -19.27 -18.91
CA ARG A 211 6.55 -19.84 -17.71
C ARG A 211 8.06 -19.65 -17.69
N ALA A 212 8.73 -19.75 -18.84
CA ALA A 212 10.18 -19.64 -18.93
C ALA A 212 10.65 -18.24 -18.53
N THR A 213 10.03 -17.20 -19.10
CA THR A 213 10.36 -15.81 -18.78
C THR A 213 10.00 -15.44 -17.34
N ALA A 214 8.95 -16.03 -16.78
CA ALA A 214 8.61 -15.86 -15.37
C ALA A 214 9.72 -16.38 -14.46
N LEU A 215 10.26 -17.57 -14.71
CA LEU A 215 11.35 -18.16 -13.90
C LEU A 215 12.63 -17.32 -13.94
N GLU A 216 13.06 -16.87 -15.12
CA GLU A 216 14.21 -15.96 -15.25
C GLU A 216 14.00 -14.64 -14.50
N THR A 217 12.77 -14.11 -14.54
CA THR A 217 12.41 -12.90 -13.79
C THR A 217 12.56 -13.13 -12.28
N PHE A 218 12.09 -14.27 -11.77
CA PHE A 218 12.23 -14.59 -10.33
C PHE A 218 13.69 -14.72 -9.90
N GLN A 219 14.57 -15.29 -10.71
CA GLN A 219 16.00 -15.37 -10.40
C GLN A 219 16.66 -14.00 -10.28
N LYS A 220 16.40 -13.11 -11.24
CA LYS A 220 16.89 -11.72 -11.20
C LYS A 220 16.35 -10.97 -9.99
N VAL A 221 15.07 -11.16 -9.69
CA VAL A 221 14.41 -10.55 -8.53
C VAL A 221 15.00 -11.04 -7.21
N ALA A 222 15.30 -12.33 -7.07
CA ALA A 222 15.97 -12.86 -5.88
C ALA A 222 17.33 -12.20 -5.64
N GLN A 223 18.11 -12.04 -6.70
CA GLN A 223 19.42 -11.39 -6.64
C GLN A 223 19.28 -9.92 -6.22
N ASP A 224 18.36 -9.19 -6.85
CA ASP A 224 18.07 -7.79 -6.53
C ASP A 224 17.56 -7.60 -5.10
N MET A 225 16.70 -8.51 -4.62
CA MET A 225 16.22 -8.51 -3.25
C MET A 225 17.38 -8.57 -2.27
N LYS A 226 18.23 -9.59 -2.39
CA LYS A 226 19.40 -9.77 -1.50
C LYS A 226 20.40 -8.61 -1.61
N LYS A 227 20.70 -8.17 -2.83
CA LYS A 227 21.68 -7.10 -3.10
C LYS A 227 21.26 -5.76 -2.50
N HIS A 228 19.96 -5.47 -2.48
CA HIS A 228 19.44 -4.15 -2.11
C HIS A 228 18.63 -4.12 -0.81
N GLY A 229 18.50 -5.27 -0.14
CA GLY A 229 17.65 -5.43 1.05
C GLY A 229 16.19 -5.12 0.72
N LEU A 230 15.70 -5.65 -0.40
CA LEU A 230 14.31 -5.46 -0.84
C LEU A 230 13.44 -6.60 -0.38
N ASN A 231 12.20 -6.26 -0.06
CA ASN A 231 11.10 -7.18 0.14
C ASN A 231 10.25 -7.23 -1.14
N LEU A 232 9.56 -8.34 -1.38
CA LEU A 232 8.71 -8.51 -2.55
C LEU A 232 7.31 -8.93 -2.12
N PHE A 233 6.32 -8.12 -2.48
CA PHE A 233 4.92 -8.41 -2.24
C PHE A 233 4.28 -9.09 -3.46
N ILE A 234 3.66 -10.24 -3.24
CA ILE A 234 3.00 -11.04 -4.28
C ILE A 234 1.61 -11.44 -3.81
N PHE A 235 0.65 -11.38 -4.74
CA PHE A 235 -0.63 -12.06 -4.62
C PHE A 235 -0.54 -13.43 -5.32
N PRO A 236 -0.36 -14.54 -4.58
CA PRO A 236 -0.02 -15.83 -5.17
C PRO A 236 -1.18 -16.45 -5.96
N GLU A 237 -2.42 -16.01 -5.77
CA GLU A 237 -3.59 -16.40 -6.58
C GLU A 237 -3.47 -15.93 -8.04
N GLY A 238 -2.74 -14.83 -8.28
CA GLY A 238 -2.55 -14.26 -9.61
C GLY A 238 -3.80 -13.61 -10.21
N THR A 239 -4.93 -13.61 -9.52
CA THR A 239 -6.15 -12.88 -9.89
C THR A 239 -7.01 -12.65 -8.65
N ARG A 240 -8.00 -11.77 -8.76
CA ARG A 240 -8.93 -11.45 -7.67
C ARG A 240 -9.99 -12.54 -7.56
N SER A 241 -10.20 -13.07 -6.36
CA SER A 241 -11.22 -14.09 -6.11
C SER A 241 -12.65 -13.56 -6.25
N ASN A 242 -12.93 -12.33 -5.79
CA ASN A 242 -14.27 -11.72 -5.73
C ASN A 242 -15.34 -12.65 -5.08
N THR A 243 -14.90 -13.53 -4.18
CA THR A 243 -15.76 -14.48 -3.48
C THR A 243 -16.46 -13.84 -2.29
N THR A 244 -17.69 -14.27 -2.01
CA THR A 244 -18.42 -13.90 -0.79
C THR A 244 -18.10 -14.80 0.39
N LYS A 245 -17.41 -15.92 0.15
CA LYS A 245 -17.04 -16.90 1.17
C LYS A 245 -15.55 -16.74 1.53
N PRO A 246 -15.14 -17.06 2.76
CA PRO A 246 -13.72 -17.09 3.14
C PRO A 246 -12.98 -18.24 2.44
N SER A 247 -12.58 -18.02 1.19
CA SER A 247 -11.91 -19.01 0.35
C SER A 247 -10.75 -18.40 -0.43
N LEU A 248 -9.73 -19.21 -0.73
CA LEU A 248 -8.57 -18.83 -1.54
C LEU A 248 -8.59 -19.56 -2.88
N LEU A 249 -8.30 -18.86 -3.98
CA LEU A 249 -8.04 -19.49 -5.27
C LEU A 249 -6.77 -20.36 -5.21
N PRO A 250 -6.55 -21.24 -6.20
CA PRO A 250 -5.30 -21.97 -6.33
C PRO A 250 -4.11 -21.02 -6.47
N PHE A 251 -3.06 -21.27 -5.68
CA PHE A 251 -1.83 -20.48 -5.75
C PHE A 251 -0.97 -20.87 -6.95
N LYS A 252 -0.26 -19.90 -7.51
CA LYS A 252 0.74 -20.09 -8.56
C LYS A 252 2.10 -20.40 -7.91
N LYS A 253 2.87 -21.32 -8.52
CA LYS A 253 4.15 -21.81 -7.98
C LYS A 253 5.30 -20.79 -7.96
N GLY A 254 5.18 -19.66 -8.67
CA GLY A 254 6.29 -18.70 -8.89
C GLY A 254 6.92 -18.14 -7.62
N ALA A 255 6.11 -17.69 -6.66
CA ALA A 255 6.61 -17.16 -5.38
C ALA A 255 7.35 -18.22 -4.54
N PHE A 256 6.94 -19.48 -4.67
CA PHE A 256 7.51 -20.60 -3.92
C PHE A 256 8.82 -21.08 -4.56
N HIS A 257 8.90 -21.08 -5.89
CA HIS A 257 10.18 -21.25 -6.59
C HIS A 257 11.18 -20.18 -6.17
N LEU A 258 10.74 -18.92 -6.12
CA LEU A 258 11.57 -17.81 -5.65
C LEU A 258 12.08 -18.07 -4.22
N SER A 259 11.18 -18.37 -3.29
CA SER A 259 11.54 -18.62 -1.88
C SER A 259 12.52 -19.78 -1.73
N VAL A 260 12.23 -20.96 -2.31
CA VAL A 260 13.09 -22.15 -2.21
C VAL A 260 14.47 -21.90 -2.83
N GLN A 261 14.54 -21.36 -4.05
CA GLN A 261 15.82 -21.13 -4.73
C GLN A 261 16.68 -20.06 -4.03
N SER A 262 16.04 -19.02 -3.51
CA SER A 262 16.73 -17.93 -2.84
C SER A 262 16.94 -18.15 -1.34
N LYS A 263 16.35 -19.21 -0.77
CA LYS A 263 16.29 -19.46 0.68
C LYS A 263 15.70 -18.28 1.47
N LEU A 264 14.84 -17.48 0.83
CA LEU A 264 14.19 -16.34 1.48
C LEU A 264 12.89 -16.80 2.16
N PRO A 265 12.64 -16.38 3.42
CA PRO A 265 11.40 -16.71 4.11
C PRO A 265 10.18 -16.08 3.45
N ILE A 266 9.05 -16.76 3.59
CA ILE A 266 7.72 -16.26 3.21
C ILE A 266 7.03 -15.70 4.45
N ILE A 267 6.47 -14.49 4.34
CA ILE A 267 5.56 -13.92 5.35
C ILE A 267 4.15 -13.89 4.76
N PRO A 268 3.25 -14.79 5.17
CA PRO A 268 1.86 -14.75 4.77
C PRO A 268 1.09 -13.62 5.47
N ILE A 269 0.25 -12.92 4.73
CA ILE A 269 -0.60 -11.83 5.21
C ILE A 269 -2.02 -12.11 4.75
N VAL A 270 -2.93 -12.28 5.71
CA VAL A 270 -4.32 -12.62 5.44
C VAL A 270 -5.20 -11.43 5.79
N CYS A 271 -5.84 -10.88 4.77
CA CYS A 271 -6.92 -9.92 4.92
C CYS A 271 -8.23 -10.67 5.08
N GLU A 272 -8.97 -10.34 6.14
CA GLU A 272 -10.32 -10.83 6.40
C GLU A 272 -11.23 -10.70 5.17
N ASN A 273 -12.20 -11.61 5.02
CA ASN A 273 -13.18 -11.48 3.95
C ASN A 273 -14.04 -10.22 4.16
N TYR A 274 -13.98 -9.30 3.21
CA TYR A 274 -14.67 -8.00 3.29
C TYR A 274 -15.88 -7.91 2.35
N SER A 275 -16.39 -9.06 1.87
CA SER A 275 -17.44 -9.08 0.85
C SER A 275 -18.79 -8.51 1.33
N SER A 276 -19.04 -8.41 2.62
CA SER A 276 -20.25 -7.77 3.15
C SER A 276 -20.20 -6.24 3.10
N ILE A 277 -19.00 -5.65 3.06
CA ILE A 277 -18.82 -4.19 2.97
C ILE A 277 -18.27 -3.73 1.63
N TYR A 278 -17.75 -4.61 0.78
CA TYR A 278 -17.40 -4.24 -0.59
C TYR A 278 -17.65 -5.38 -1.57
N ARG A 279 -18.41 -5.07 -2.63
CA ARG A 279 -18.58 -5.94 -3.79
C ARG A 279 -18.49 -5.09 -5.04
N SER A 280 -17.75 -5.56 -6.03
CA SER A 280 -17.58 -4.86 -7.31
C SER A 280 -18.73 -5.11 -8.29
N LYS A 281 -19.37 -6.28 -8.19
CA LYS A 281 -20.45 -6.73 -9.11
C LYS A 281 -21.84 -6.22 -8.73
N ILE A 282 -22.02 -5.87 -7.46
CA ILE A 282 -23.23 -5.22 -6.95
C ILE A 282 -22.78 -4.01 -6.14
N PRO A 283 -23.49 -2.87 -6.16
CA PRO A 283 -23.00 -1.60 -5.64
C PRO A 283 -23.01 -1.53 -4.10
N ILE A 284 -22.17 -2.35 -3.47
CA ILE A 284 -21.91 -2.37 -2.03
C ILE A 284 -20.51 -1.84 -1.82
N PHE A 285 -20.40 -0.72 -1.11
CA PHE A 285 -19.15 -0.16 -0.63
C PHE A 285 -19.45 0.55 0.68
N GLU A 286 -19.65 -0.22 1.73
CA GLU A 286 -19.96 0.22 3.07
C GLU A 286 -18.71 0.42 3.92
N ARG A 287 -18.88 1.05 5.08
CA ARG A 287 -17.79 1.31 6.02
C ARG A 287 -17.47 0.06 6.79
N GLY A 288 -16.25 -0.07 7.25
CA GLY A 288 -15.91 -1.21 8.08
C GLY A 288 -14.52 -1.13 8.65
N ARG A 289 -14.37 -1.89 9.72
CA ARG A 289 -13.08 -2.22 10.29
C ARG A 289 -12.76 -3.66 9.91
N LEU A 290 -11.59 -3.89 9.37
CA LEU A 290 -11.12 -5.21 8.93
C LEU A 290 -9.86 -5.60 9.67
N VAL A 291 -9.67 -6.90 9.85
CA VAL A 291 -8.43 -7.43 10.42
C VAL A 291 -7.50 -7.91 9.31
N LEU A 292 -6.24 -7.52 9.41
CA LEU A 292 -5.10 -8.04 8.67
C LEU A 292 -4.27 -8.89 9.62
N LYS A 293 -4.20 -10.19 9.39
CA LYS A 293 -3.40 -11.12 10.19
C LYS A 293 -2.10 -11.44 9.45
N VAL A 294 -0.99 -10.96 9.97
CA VAL A 294 0.36 -11.32 9.51
C VAL A 294 0.74 -12.62 10.24
N LEU A 295 1.09 -13.64 9.47
CA LEU A 295 1.49 -14.95 10.02
C LEU A 295 3.01 -15.00 10.23
N LYS A 296 3.43 -15.96 11.07
CA LYS A 296 4.85 -16.23 11.32
C LYS A 296 5.60 -16.45 10.01
N PRO A 297 6.85 -15.95 9.88
CA PRO A 297 7.69 -16.25 8.72
C PRO A 297 7.91 -17.76 8.58
N ILE A 298 7.76 -18.26 7.35
CA ILE A 298 7.97 -19.67 6.99
C ILE A 298 9.26 -19.77 6.19
N HIS A 299 10.25 -20.46 6.74
CA HIS A 299 11.51 -20.70 6.06
C HIS A 299 11.41 -21.96 5.20
N PRO A 300 11.90 -21.94 3.94
CA PRO A 300 11.98 -23.15 3.13
C PRO A 300 12.94 -24.15 3.77
N LEU A 301 12.51 -25.41 3.91
CA LEU A 301 13.35 -26.48 4.45
C LEU A 301 14.39 -26.95 3.42
N PRO A 302 15.56 -27.47 3.84
CA PRO A 302 16.51 -28.08 2.92
C PRO A 302 15.87 -29.21 2.10
N GLY A 303 15.97 -29.14 0.77
CA GLY A 303 15.40 -30.13 -0.14
C GLY A 303 13.89 -30.03 -0.36
N GLN A 304 13.20 -29.10 0.30
CA GLN A 304 11.75 -28.93 0.16
C GLN A 304 11.36 -28.54 -1.27
N SER A 305 10.33 -29.19 -1.81
CA SER A 305 9.82 -28.81 -3.11
C SER A 305 9.02 -27.50 -3.04
N PRO A 306 9.01 -26.66 -4.10
CA PRO A 306 8.15 -25.48 -4.17
C PRO A 306 6.65 -25.79 -3.99
N GLU A 307 6.23 -27.01 -4.28
CA GLU A 307 4.84 -27.46 -4.15
C GLU A 307 4.48 -27.79 -2.70
N GLU A 308 5.36 -28.46 -1.96
CA GLU A 308 5.19 -28.67 -0.52
C GLU A 308 5.07 -27.34 0.23
N LEU A 309 5.98 -26.40 -0.04
CA LEU A 309 5.96 -25.07 0.59
C LEU A 309 4.67 -24.32 0.22
N LEU A 310 4.21 -24.42 -1.03
CA LEU A 310 2.96 -23.83 -1.48
C LEU A 310 1.77 -24.36 -0.68
N ASN A 311 1.68 -25.68 -0.52
CA ASN A 311 0.56 -26.32 0.16
C ASN A 311 0.51 -25.90 1.63
N VAL A 312 1.65 -25.95 2.34
CA VAL A 312 1.76 -25.52 3.74
C VAL A 312 1.34 -24.05 3.91
N VAL A 313 1.86 -23.16 3.08
CA VAL A 313 1.55 -21.72 3.17
C VAL A 313 0.08 -21.45 2.86
N ARG A 314 -0.47 -22.09 1.81
CA ARG A 314 -1.87 -21.92 1.42
C ARG A 314 -2.81 -22.42 2.51
N GLU A 315 -2.51 -23.56 3.12
CA GLU A 315 -3.30 -24.13 4.22
C GLU A 315 -3.32 -23.18 5.43
N GLN A 316 -2.15 -22.69 5.87
CA GLN A 316 -2.08 -21.73 6.98
C GLN A 316 -2.86 -20.44 6.68
N MET A 317 -2.76 -19.91 5.45
CA MET A 317 -3.52 -18.74 5.05
C MET A 317 -5.04 -19.00 5.02
N LEU A 318 -5.46 -20.20 4.59
CA LEU A 318 -6.87 -20.58 4.54
C LEU A 318 -7.45 -20.73 5.94
N VAL A 319 -6.74 -21.41 6.85
CA VAL A 319 -7.14 -21.56 8.26
C VAL A 319 -7.30 -20.18 8.90
N ALA A 320 -6.30 -19.31 8.75
CA ALA A 320 -6.38 -17.95 9.27
C ALA A 320 -7.54 -17.15 8.68
N LEU A 321 -7.84 -17.29 7.38
CA LEU A 321 -8.96 -16.61 6.73
C LEU A 321 -10.31 -17.07 7.29
N VAL A 322 -10.47 -18.38 7.50
CA VAL A 322 -11.69 -18.96 8.07
C VAL A 322 -11.86 -18.54 9.53
N GLU A 323 -10.80 -18.59 10.35
CA GLU A 323 -10.80 -18.12 11.74
C GLU A 323 -11.24 -16.66 11.84
N LEU A 324 -10.67 -15.77 11.00
CA LEU A 324 -11.04 -14.36 10.98
C LEU A 324 -12.52 -14.18 10.67
N SER A 325 -13.06 -14.97 9.74
CA SER A 325 -14.46 -14.87 9.34
C SER A 325 -15.46 -15.34 10.40
N GLN A 326 -15.06 -16.23 11.31
CA GLN A 326 -15.92 -16.74 12.37
C GLN A 326 -16.02 -15.82 13.60
N ARG A 327 -15.21 -14.74 13.68
CA ARG A 327 -15.20 -13.88 14.86
C ARG A 327 -16.52 -13.10 15.02
N PRO A 328 -16.99 -12.85 16.27
CA PRO A 328 -18.27 -12.15 16.53
C PRO A 328 -18.36 -10.73 15.95
N HIS A 329 -17.21 -10.06 15.79
CA HIS A 329 -17.12 -8.72 15.20
C HIS A 329 -16.61 -8.71 13.76
N SER A 330 -16.44 -9.90 13.17
CA SER A 330 -15.99 -10.02 11.79
C SER A 330 -16.99 -9.33 10.87
N VAL A 331 -16.47 -8.72 9.83
CA VAL A 331 -17.27 -8.10 8.77
C VAL A 331 -18.15 -9.18 8.10
N SER A 332 -17.69 -10.43 8.03
CA SER A 332 -18.47 -11.54 7.47
C SER A 332 -19.57 -12.10 8.38
N SER A 333 -19.43 -12.09 9.72
CA SER A 333 -20.41 -12.70 10.65
C SER A 333 -21.70 -11.89 10.80
N ARG A 334 -21.66 -10.58 10.50
CA ARG A 334 -22.86 -9.73 10.45
C ARG A 334 -23.86 -10.12 9.35
N CYS A 335 -23.45 -10.86 8.32
CA CYS A 335 -24.35 -11.30 7.26
C CYS A 335 -25.08 -12.61 7.58
N SER A 336 -24.51 -13.50 8.39
CA SER A 336 -25.16 -14.79 8.73
C SER A 336 -26.28 -14.66 9.77
N ALA A 337 -26.45 -13.48 10.37
CA ALA A 337 -27.49 -13.19 11.36
C ALA A 337 -28.69 -12.44 10.77
N SER A 338 -28.71 -12.18 9.46
CA SER A 338 -29.72 -11.36 8.79
C SER A 338 -30.46 -12.08 7.63
N ASP A 339 -30.33 -13.41 7.54
CA ASP A 339 -31.05 -14.24 6.56
C ASP A 339 -32.28 -14.91 7.18
#